data_AF-A0A368TDZ3-F1
#
_entry.id   AF-A0A368TDZ3-F1
#
_cell.length_a   1.000
_cell.length_b   1.000
_cell.length_c   1.000
_cell.angle_alpha   90.00
_cell.angle_beta   90.00
_cell.angle_gamma   90.00
#
_symmetry.space_group_name_H-M   'P 1'
#
loop_
_entity.id
_entity.type
_entity.pdbx_description
1 polymer ?
#
loop_
_entity_poly.entity_id
_entity_poly.type
_entity_poly.pdbx_seq_one_letter_code
_entity_poly.pdbx_strand_id
1 'polypeptide(L)'
;MEIKIMATAPNDGWGFIEKEEKLFLLRPPYTTSDLIEVTIKDLSKAIHSYGFEECAISLNSMHEVVKFLKEAYIETKKTQGIELPSFEKLREGLKYATDDVLLEYLKRAKSELIPEGKFDAAESVTIDLMKLERVMTNLEMQKMAIAILENCKEERERLRDLENQIRDNQEETWKARFLGVVSIYPIDAIKKHQKAIAENGQILPMCYCGA
;
A
#
# COMPACT_ATOMS: atom_id res chain seq x y z
N MET A 1 5.34 -11.76 14.48
CA MET A 1 4.58 -11.68 15.73
C MET A 1 3.14 -11.95 15.36
N GLU A 2 2.52 -12.98 15.94
CA GLU A 2 1.20 -13.44 15.50
C GLU A 2 0.09 -12.62 16.19
N ILE A 3 -0.91 -12.22 15.43
CA ILE A 3 -2.08 -11.46 15.88
C ILE A 3 -3.31 -12.25 15.46
N LYS A 4 -4.18 -12.59 16.41
CA LYS A 4 -5.36 -13.41 16.14
C LYS A 4 -6.62 -12.56 16.17
N ILE A 5 -7.43 -12.63 15.12
CA ILE A 5 -8.77 -12.04 15.10
C ILE A 5 -9.71 -13.03 15.77
N MET A 6 -10.37 -12.59 16.84
CA MET A 6 -11.23 -13.40 17.72
C MET A 6 -12.71 -13.26 17.37
N ALA A 7 -13.12 -12.06 16.94
CA ALA A 7 -14.46 -11.80 16.47
C ALA A 7 -14.49 -10.55 15.60
N THR A 8 -15.48 -10.45 14.71
CA THR A 8 -15.67 -9.28 13.84
C THR A 8 -17.12 -8.81 13.86
N ALA A 9 -17.33 -7.52 13.63
CA ALA A 9 -18.62 -6.98 13.22
C ALA A 9 -18.46 -6.42 11.81
N PRO A 10 -18.66 -7.24 10.76
CA PRO A 10 -18.39 -6.84 9.39
C PRO A 10 -19.17 -5.60 8.94
N ASN A 11 -20.39 -5.42 9.46
CA ASN A 11 -21.25 -4.28 9.15
C ASN A 11 -20.69 -2.92 9.57
N ASP A 12 -19.89 -2.91 10.65
CA ASP A 12 -19.34 -1.72 11.28
C ASP A 12 -17.81 -1.60 11.06
N GLY A 13 -17.19 -2.67 10.56
CA GLY A 13 -15.73 -2.76 10.39
C GLY A 13 -15.00 -2.92 11.73
N TRP A 14 -15.63 -3.44 12.78
CA TRP A 14 -14.97 -3.62 14.07
C TRP A 14 -14.38 -5.02 14.18
N GLY A 15 -13.33 -5.16 14.99
CA GLY A 15 -12.70 -6.44 15.24
C GLY A 15 -12.13 -6.53 16.66
N PHE A 16 -12.34 -7.68 17.30
CA PHE A 16 -11.61 -8.06 18.50
C PHE A 16 -10.35 -8.82 18.10
N ILE A 17 -9.21 -8.39 18.60
CA ILE A 17 -7.92 -9.00 18.30
C ILE A 17 -7.18 -9.37 19.57
N GLU A 18 -6.46 -10.49 19.52
CA GLU A 18 -5.54 -10.95 20.54
C GLU A 18 -4.10 -10.71 20.07
N LYS A 19 -3.33 -9.99 20.89
CA LYS A 19 -1.94 -9.62 20.61
C LYS A 19 -1.20 -9.59 21.95
N GLU A 20 -0.07 -10.31 22.05
CA GLU A 20 0.74 -10.35 23.29
C GLU A 20 -0.08 -10.73 24.54
N GLU A 21 -0.93 -11.76 24.43
CA GLU A 21 -1.83 -12.25 25.50
C GLU A 21 -2.86 -11.22 26.00
N LYS A 22 -3.03 -10.12 25.26
CA LYS A 22 -4.01 -9.08 25.54
C LYS A 22 -5.06 -9.02 24.44
N LEU A 23 -6.29 -8.72 24.85
CA LEU A 23 -7.41 -8.49 23.94
C LEU A 23 -7.59 -7.00 23.71
N PHE A 24 -7.80 -6.64 22.45
CA PHE A 24 -8.07 -5.28 22.04
C PHE A 24 -9.31 -5.23 21.14
N LEU A 25 -10.10 -4.18 21.30
CA LEU A 25 -11.10 -3.77 20.33
C LEU A 25 -10.46 -2.79 19.35
N LEU A 26 -10.57 -3.11 18.07
CA LEU A 26 -10.13 -2.28 16.97
C LEU A 26 -11.35 -1.77 16.20
N ARG A 27 -11.41 -0.46 15.96
CA ARG A 27 -12.51 0.22 15.28
C ARG A 27 -11.98 1.23 14.26
N PRO A 28 -12.74 1.57 13.21
CA PRO A 28 -12.43 2.71 12.36
C PRO A 28 -12.48 4.03 13.15
N PRO A 29 -11.60 5.00 12.87
CA PRO A 29 -10.45 4.90 11.98
C PRO A 29 -9.35 4.03 12.62
N TYR A 30 -8.76 3.11 11.86
CA TYR A 30 -7.80 2.13 12.40
C TYR A 30 -6.43 2.75 12.72
N THR A 31 -6.39 3.61 13.73
CA THR A 31 -5.18 4.25 14.23
C THR A 31 -4.63 3.49 15.43
N THR A 32 -3.33 3.62 15.71
CA THR A 32 -2.73 3.02 16.91
C THR A 32 -3.30 3.59 18.20
N SER A 33 -3.82 4.82 18.19
CA SER A 33 -4.55 5.44 19.31
C SER A 33 -5.93 4.82 19.56
N ASP A 34 -6.51 4.10 18.58
CA ASP A 34 -7.84 3.51 18.68
C ASP A 34 -7.84 2.04 19.15
N LEU A 35 -6.68 1.50 19.54
CA LEU A 35 -6.63 0.20 20.24
C LEU A 35 -7.10 0.36 21.68
N ILE A 36 -8.27 -0.19 21.98
CA ILE A 36 -8.83 -0.20 23.33
C ILE A 36 -8.61 -1.59 23.92
N GLU A 37 -7.86 -1.70 25.02
CA GLU A 37 -7.71 -2.96 25.75
C GLU A 37 -9.06 -3.35 26.38
N VAL A 38 -9.46 -4.61 26.20
CA VAL A 38 -10.77 -5.13 26.61
C VAL A 38 -10.63 -6.49 27.28
N THR A 39 -11.69 -6.95 27.95
CA THR A 39 -11.67 -8.25 28.63
C THR A 39 -12.35 -9.34 27.80
N ILE A 40 -12.09 -10.60 28.14
CA ILE A 40 -12.82 -11.77 27.58
C ILE A 40 -14.33 -11.63 27.79
N LYS A 41 -14.76 -11.02 28.90
CA LYS A 41 -16.18 -10.78 29.19
C LYS A 41 -16.81 -9.83 28.17
N ASP A 42 -16.07 -8.82 27.73
CA ASP A 42 -16.54 -7.87 26.71
C ASP A 42 -16.67 -8.55 25.34
N LEU A 43 -15.68 -9.37 24.97
CA LEU A 43 -15.73 -10.20 23.75
C LEU A 43 -16.95 -11.13 23.75
N SER A 44 -17.15 -11.88 24.85
CA SER A 44 -18.30 -12.79 24.96
C SER A 44 -19.61 -12.03 24.84
N LYS A 45 -19.74 -10.87 25.51
CA LYS A 45 -20.94 -10.02 25.40
C LYS A 45 -21.14 -9.50 23.98
N ALA A 46 -20.07 -9.12 23.28
CA ALA A 46 -20.14 -8.66 21.90
C ALA A 46 -20.70 -9.72 20.95
N ILE A 47 -20.24 -10.96 21.07
CA ILE A 47 -20.73 -12.09 20.28
C ILE A 47 -22.22 -12.36 20.58
N HIS A 48 -22.58 -12.45 21.87
CA HIS A 48 -23.92 -12.89 22.26
C HIS A 48 -25.00 -11.81 22.18
N SER A 49 -24.63 -10.53 22.34
CA SER A 49 -25.59 -9.43 22.49
C SER A 49 -25.51 -8.36 21.40
N TYR A 50 -24.39 -8.26 20.68
CA TYR A 50 -24.16 -7.18 19.70
C TYR A 50 -23.93 -7.70 18.28
N GLY A 51 -24.14 -8.99 18.03
CA GLY A 51 -24.09 -9.58 16.69
C GLY A 51 -22.69 -9.67 16.09
N PHE A 52 -21.65 -9.71 16.93
CA PHE A 52 -20.31 -10.04 16.45
C PHE A 52 -20.25 -11.51 16.04
N GLU A 53 -19.55 -11.77 14.94
CA GLU A 53 -19.29 -13.10 14.40
C GLU A 53 -17.97 -13.62 14.95
N GLU A 54 -17.95 -14.85 15.46
CA GLU A 54 -16.72 -15.49 15.90
C GLU A 54 -15.76 -15.70 14.72
N CYS A 55 -14.49 -15.39 14.95
CA CYS A 55 -13.43 -15.51 13.96
C CYS A 55 -12.19 -16.09 14.66
N ALA A 56 -11.39 -16.88 13.93
CA ALA A 56 -10.17 -17.47 14.48
C ALA A 56 -9.06 -17.43 13.43
N ILE A 57 -8.83 -16.25 12.86
CA ILE A 57 -7.82 -16.04 11.82
C ILE A 57 -6.57 -15.45 12.46
N SER A 58 -5.43 -16.07 12.20
CA SER A 58 -4.11 -15.58 12.59
C SER A 58 -3.43 -14.81 11.46
N LEU A 59 -2.89 -13.65 11.76
CA LEU A 59 -2.20 -12.75 10.83
C LEU A 59 -0.86 -12.29 11.43
N ASN A 60 0.08 -11.89 10.58
CA ASN A 60 1.46 -11.60 10.98
C ASN A 60 1.71 -10.12 11.30
N SER A 61 0.75 -9.24 10.99
CA SER A 61 0.90 -7.81 11.19
C SER A 61 -0.44 -7.10 11.42
N MET A 62 -0.39 -5.94 12.09
CA MET A 62 -1.55 -5.07 12.24
C MET A 62 -2.09 -4.57 10.89
N HIS A 63 -1.19 -4.40 9.91
CA HIS A 63 -1.59 -4.01 8.56
C HIS A 63 -2.49 -5.07 7.92
N GLU A 64 -2.13 -6.35 8.03
CA GLU A 64 -2.95 -7.47 7.54
C GLU A 64 -4.30 -7.53 8.25
N VAL A 65 -4.33 -7.33 9.57
CA VAL A 65 -5.60 -7.27 10.35
C VAL A 65 -6.51 -6.16 9.83
N VAL A 66 -5.98 -4.95 9.67
CA VAL A 66 -6.75 -3.80 9.17
C VAL A 66 -7.25 -4.06 7.76
N LYS A 67 -6.41 -4.66 6.89
CA LYS A 67 -6.80 -5.04 5.54
C LYS A 67 -7.96 -6.04 5.56
N PHE A 68 -7.86 -7.08 6.37
CA PHE A 68 -8.91 -8.09 6.53
C PHE A 68 -10.25 -7.48 6.96
N LEU A 69 -10.26 -6.62 7.99
CA LEU A 69 -11.49 -5.98 8.47
C LEU A 69 -12.11 -5.05 7.42
N LYS A 70 -11.30 -4.33 6.65
CA LYS A 70 -11.76 -3.49 5.54
C LYS A 70 -12.40 -4.31 4.43
N GLU A 71 -11.75 -5.41 4.04
CA GLU A 71 -12.25 -6.31 3.00
C GLU A 71 -13.56 -6.95 3.42
N ALA A 72 -13.67 -7.43 4.67
CA ALA A 72 -14.90 -7.96 5.24
C ALA A 72 -16.03 -6.91 5.20
N TYR A 73 -15.75 -5.67 5.63
CA TYR A 73 -16.72 -4.57 5.57
C TYR A 73 -17.20 -4.28 4.15
N ILE A 74 -16.25 -4.15 3.20
CA ILE A 74 -16.55 -3.89 1.79
C ILE A 74 -17.44 -4.99 1.21
N GLU A 75 -17.13 -6.25 1.52
CA GLU A 75 -17.89 -7.40 1.03
C GLU A 75 -19.31 -7.41 1.60
N THR A 76 -19.47 -7.12 2.90
CA THR A 76 -20.80 -7.00 3.51
C THR A 76 -21.63 -5.87 2.89
N LYS A 77 -21.02 -4.73 2.56
CA LYS A 77 -21.76 -3.65 1.87
C LYS A 77 -22.19 -4.06 0.45
N LYS A 78 -21.33 -4.77 -0.28
CA LYS A 78 -21.68 -5.31 -1.60
C LYS A 78 -22.83 -6.30 -1.53
N THR A 79 -22.81 -7.24 -0.59
CA THR A 79 -23.88 -8.25 -0.45
C THR A 79 -25.22 -7.62 -0.03
N GLN A 80 -25.18 -6.51 0.70
CA GLN A 80 -26.37 -5.71 1.05
C GLN A 80 -26.87 -4.81 -0.10
N GLY A 81 -26.20 -4.81 -1.26
CA GLY A 81 -26.52 -3.93 -2.38
C GLY A 81 -26.24 -2.45 -2.09
N ILE A 82 -25.44 -2.16 -1.06
CA ILE A 82 -25.02 -0.80 -0.74
C ILE A 82 -23.88 -0.44 -1.67
N GLU A 83 -24.14 0.50 -2.56
CA GLU A 83 -23.13 1.02 -3.47
C GLU A 83 -22.08 1.80 -2.68
N LEU A 84 -20.83 1.37 -2.76
CA LEU A 84 -19.73 2.11 -2.15
C LEU A 84 -19.57 3.45 -2.87
N PRO A 85 -19.28 4.54 -2.14
CA PRO A 85 -19.06 5.83 -2.76
C PRO A 85 -17.92 5.72 -3.78
N SER A 86 -18.14 6.29 -4.97
CA SER A 86 -17.09 6.39 -5.97
C SER A 86 -15.91 7.20 -5.43
N PHE A 87 -14.77 7.04 -6.07
CA PHE A 87 -13.57 7.75 -5.67
C PHE A 87 -13.76 9.28 -5.75
N GLU A 88 -14.53 9.76 -6.72
CA GLU A 88 -14.92 11.17 -6.86
C GLU A 88 -15.76 11.63 -5.66
N LYS A 89 -16.75 10.84 -5.24
CA LYS A 89 -17.56 11.15 -4.05
C LYS A 89 -16.72 11.18 -2.77
N LEU A 90 -15.77 10.25 -2.64
CA LEU A 90 -14.83 10.23 -1.52
C LEU A 90 -13.93 11.47 -1.51
N ARG A 91 -13.43 11.89 -2.69
CA ARG A 91 -12.65 13.12 -2.84
C ARG A 91 -13.46 14.37 -2.50
N GLU A 92 -14.73 14.44 -2.90
CA GLU A 92 -15.61 15.55 -2.52
C GLU A 92 -15.81 15.62 -1.00
N GLY A 93 -15.85 14.47 -0.32
CA GLY A 93 -15.91 14.37 1.13
C GLY A 93 -14.76 15.06 1.85
N LEU A 94 -13.56 15.13 1.25
CA LEU A 94 -12.39 15.80 1.85
C LEU A 94 -12.63 17.28 2.13
N LYS A 95 -13.55 17.94 1.41
CA LYS A 95 -13.92 19.34 1.66
C LYS A 95 -14.53 19.55 3.05
N TYR A 96 -15.11 18.50 3.62
CA TYR A 96 -15.76 18.52 4.94
C TYR A 96 -14.89 17.92 6.04
N ALA A 97 -13.69 17.41 5.70
CA ALA A 97 -12.77 16.86 6.67
C ALA A 97 -12.24 17.97 7.61
N THR A 98 -11.95 17.59 8.84
CA THR A 98 -11.28 18.45 9.82
C THR A 98 -9.77 18.53 9.52
N ASP A 99 -9.08 19.54 10.06
CA ASP A 99 -7.66 19.77 9.75
C ASP A 99 -6.77 18.61 10.20
N ASP A 100 -7.10 17.97 11.32
CA ASP A 100 -6.44 16.77 11.82
C ASP A 100 -6.58 15.59 10.84
N VAL A 101 -7.75 15.41 10.24
CA VAL A 101 -7.97 14.37 9.23
C VAL A 101 -7.15 14.67 7.98
N LEU A 102 -7.17 15.92 7.48
CA LEU A 102 -6.39 16.32 6.31
C LEU A 102 -4.88 16.12 6.53
N LEU A 103 -4.40 16.48 7.72
CA LEU A 103 -3.00 16.27 8.13
C LEU A 103 -2.66 14.77 8.19
N GLU A 104 -3.57 13.94 8.69
CA GLU A 104 -3.36 12.49 8.73
C GLU A 104 -3.27 11.88 7.33
N TYR A 105 -4.07 12.34 6.36
CA TYR A 105 -3.92 11.90 4.98
C TYR A 105 -2.54 12.25 4.39
N LEU A 106 -2.02 13.46 4.67
CA LEU A 106 -0.66 13.84 4.25
C LEU A 106 0.40 12.96 4.93
N LYS A 107 0.26 12.71 6.24
CA LYS A 107 1.18 11.82 6.97
C LYS A 107 1.20 10.42 6.37
N ARG A 108 0.04 9.84 6.09
CA ARG A 108 -0.07 8.50 5.50
C ARG A 108 0.48 8.45 4.07
N ALA A 109 0.29 9.50 3.27
CA ALA A 109 0.95 9.58 1.96
C ALA A 109 2.48 9.53 2.09
N LYS A 110 3.03 10.20 3.12
CA LYS A 110 4.47 10.19 3.39
C LYS A 110 5.00 8.88 3.97
N SER A 111 4.30 8.29 4.94
CA SER A 111 4.80 7.14 5.71
C SER A 111 4.37 5.78 5.19
N GLU A 112 3.31 5.70 4.39
CA GLU A 112 2.79 4.45 3.82
C GLU A 112 3.01 4.41 2.31
N LEU A 113 2.49 5.40 1.57
CA LEU A 113 2.44 5.31 0.11
C LEU A 113 3.82 5.43 -0.54
N ILE A 114 4.65 6.38 -0.11
CA ILE A 114 6.01 6.54 -0.65
C ILE A 114 6.88 5.30 -0.37
N PRO A 115 6.99 4.79 0.87
CA PRO A 115 7.79 3.59 1.15
C PRO A 115 7.32 2.32 0.41
N GLU A 116 6.02 2.22 0.12
CA GLU A 116 5.46 1.11 -0.67
C GLU A 116 5.66 1.29 -2.19
N GLY A 117 6.35 2.34 -2.64
CA GLY A 117 6.57 2.63 -4.06
C GLY A 117 5.32 3.14 -4.80
N LYS A 118 4.26 3.52 -4.07
CA LYS A 118 2.98 3.99 -4.62
C LYS A 118 2.99 5.50 -4.88
N PHE A 119 3.99 5.97 -5.62
CA PHE A 119 4.24 7.40 -5.84
C PHE A 119 3.07 8.12 -6.54
N ASP A 120 2.44 7.49 -7.53
CA ASP A 120 1.29 8.07 -8.25
C ASP A 120 0.09 8.31 -7.32
N ALA A 121 -0.15 7.38 -6.39
CA ALA A 121 -1.21 7.52 -5.39
C ALA A 121 -0.88 8.61 -4.37
N ALA A 122 0.38 8.66 -3.90
CA ALA A 122 0.84 9.69 -2.98
C ALA A 122 0.73 11.09 -3.59
N GLU A 123 1.18 11.25 -4.83
CA GLU A 123 1.10 12.49 -5.60
C GLU A 123 -0.36 12.90 -5.83
N SER A 124 -1.20 11.99 -6.31
CA SER A 124 -2.60 12.31 -6.58
C SER A 124 -3.34 12.77 -5.33
N VAL A 125 -3.21 12.07 -4.21
CA VAL A 125 -3.87 12.44 -2.94
C VAL A 125 -3.37 13.81 -2.49
N THR A 126 -2.05 14.05 -2.56
CA THR A 126 -1.45 15.32 -2.15
C THR A 126 -1.93 16.49 -3.01
N ILE A 127 -2.00 16.32 -4.33
CA ILE A 127 -2.53 17.33 -5.25
C ILE A 127 -3.99 17.63 -4.94
N ASP A 128 -4.81 16.62 -4.66
CA ASP A 128 -6.22 16.85 -4.32
C ASP A 128 -6.40 17.59 -2.99
N LEU A 129 -5.55 17.30 -1.99
CA LEU A 129 -5.54 18.03 -0.73
C LEU A 129 -5.10 19.48 -0.91
N MET A 130 -4.09 19.75 -1.75
CA MET A 130 -3.64 21.12 -2.05
C MET A 130 -4.68 21.98 -2.77
N LYS A 131 -5.72 21.39 -3.38
CA LYS A 131 -6.86 22.15 -3.93
C LYS A 131 -7.75 22.74 -2.84
N LEU A 132 -7.61 22.29 -1.58
CA LEU A 132 -8.38 22.80 -0.45
C LEU A 132 -7.67 24.03 0.14
N GLU A 133 -8.39 25.14 0.23
CA GLU A 133 -7.85 26.41 0.77
C GLU A 133 -7.26 26.25 2.17
N ARG A 134 -7.86 25.41 3.01
CA ARG A 134 -7.38 25.09 4.37
C ARG A 134 -5.98 24.48 4.39
N VAL A 135 -5.66 23.61 3.43
CA VAL A 135 -4.34 22.98 3.30
C VAL A 135 -3.31 24.01 2.84
N MET A 136 -3.70 24.94 1.97
CA MET A 136 -2.81 25.98 1.43
C MET A 136 -2.58 27.15 2.39
N THR A 137 -3.52 27.41 3.29
CA THR A 137 -3.41 28.47 4.30
C THR A 137 -2.73 28.01 5.58
N ASN A 138 -2.73 26.70 5.87
CA ASN A 138 -1.99 26.12 6.96
C ASN A 138 -0.54 25.84 6.54
N LEU A 139 0.41 26.58 7.14
CA LEU A 139 1.84 26.49 6.80
C LEU A 139 2.43 25.09 7.02
N GLU A 140 1.96 24.34 8.01
CA GLU A 140 2.44 22.98 8.30
C GLU A 140 1.99 22.01 7.20
N MET A 141 0.69 22.01 6.89
CA MET A 141 0.13 21.15 5.85
C MET A 141 0.69 21.47 4.47
N GLN A 142 0.83 22.77 4.15
CA GLN A 142 1.41 23.21 2.89
C GLN A 142 2.87 22.73 2.74
N LYS A 143 3.70 22.89 3.77
CA LYS A 143 5.09 22.41 3.75
C LYS A 143 5.17 20.90 3.60
N MET A 144 4.29 20.17 4.29
CA MET A 144 4.25 18.71 4.20
C MET A 144 3.83 18.25 2.81
N ALA A 145 2.82 18.87 2.21
CA ALA A 145 2.37 18.57 0.85
C ALA A 145 3.49 18.81 -0.17
N ILE A 146 4.20 19.95 -0.10
CA ILE A 146 5.35 20.24 -0.97
C ILE A 146 6.42 19.17 -0.81
N ALA A 147 6.80 18.84 0.42
CA ALA A 147 7.83 17.83 0.69
C ALA A 147 7.45 16.42 0.17
N ILE A 148 6.16 16.06 0.20
CA ILE A 148 5.67 14.78 -0.36
C ILE A 148 5.84 14.77 -1.88
N LEU A 149 5.49 15.86 -2.56
CA LEU A 149 5.64 15.99 -4.02
C LEU A 149 7.12 15.97 -4.44
N GLU A 150 7.98 16.66 -3.70
CA GLU A 150 9.43 16.65 -3.91
C GLU A 150 10.00 15.23 -3.75
N ASN A 151 9.66 14.54 -2.66
CA ASN A 151 10.09 13.14 -2.44
C ASN A 151 9.61 12.20 -3.57
N CYS A 152 8.36 12.35 -4.03
CA CYS A 152 7.85 11.52 -5.13
C CYS A 152 8.65 11.77 -6.42
N LYS A 153 9.04 13.01 -6.68
CA LYS A 153 9.87 13.37 -7.84
C LYS A 153 11.27 12.79 -7.72
N GLU A 154 11.93 12.97 -6.57
CA GLU A 154 13.28 12.48 -6.30
C GLU A 154 13.36 10.95 -6.41
N GLU A 155 12.42 10.22 -5.82
CA GLU A 155 12.39 8.76 -5.90
C GLU A 155 12.13 8.25 -7.33
N ARG A 156 11.30 8.94 -8.12
CA ARG A 156 11.11 8.62 -9.55
C ARG A 156 12.36 8.89 -10.38
N GLU A 157 13.11 9.94 -10.09
CA GLU A 157 14.39 10.22 -10.76
C GLU A 157 15.41 9.15 -10.39
N ARG A 158 15.52 8.82 -9.10
CA ARG A 158 16.39 7.75 -8.62
C ARG A 158 16.09 6.39 -9.24
N LEU A 159 14.82 6.02 -9.37
CA LEU A 159 14.41 4.77 -10.02
C LEU A 159 14.77 4.76 -11.51
N ARG A 160 14.55 5.89 -12.21
CA ARG A 160 14.98 6.02 -13.62
C ARG A 160 16.49 5.93 -13.78
N ASP A 161 17.25 6.54 -12.89
CA ASP A 161 18.72 6.47 -12.91
C ASP A 161 19.21 5.05 -12.63
N LEU A 162 18.59 4.36 -11.69
CA LEU A 162 18.89 2.96 -11.40
C LEU A 162 18.57 2.06 -12.60
N GLU A 163 17.42 2.26 -13.26
CA GLU A 163 17.07 1.54 -14.49
C GLU A 163 18.08 1.79 -15.61
N ASN A 164 18.52 3.04 -15.79
CA ASN A 164 19.54 3.39 -16.76
C ASN A 164 20.88 2.71 -16.43
N GLN A 165 21.32 2.74 -15.17
CA GLN A 165 22.54 2.07 -14.73
C GLN A 165 22.49 0.55 -14.93
N ILE A 166 21.35 -0.09 -14.61
CA ILE A 166 21.15 -1.51 -14.85
C ILE A 166 21.23 -1.82 -16.33
N ARG A 167 20.58 -1.01 -17.19
CA ARG A 167 20.61 -1.17 -18.64
C ARG A 167 22.02 -1.03 -19.19
N ASP A 168 22.76 -0.03 -18.74
CA ASP A 168 24.11 0.26 -19.24
C ASP A 168 25.10 -0.82 -18.76
N ASN A 169 24.98 -1.27 -17.51
CA ASN A 169 25.78 -2.38 -16.97
C ASN A 169 25.45 -3.73 -17.64
N GLN A 170 24.17 -3.95 -17.99
CA GLN A 170 23.80 -5.09 -18.84
C GLN A 170 24.50 -4.96 -20.20
N GLU A 171 24.43 -3.82 -20.88
CA GLU A 171 25.08 -3.67 -22.17
C GLU A 171 26.60 -3.93 -22.13
N GLU A 172 27.30 -3.46 -21.09
CA GLU A 172 28.72 -3.75 -20.87
C GLU A 172 28.98 -5.24 -20.58
N THR A 173 28.14 -5.87 -19.77
CA THR A 173 28.24 -7.31 -19.46
C THR A 173 28.09 -8.15 -20.73
N TRP A 174 27.24 -7.75 -21.67
CA TRP A 174 27.06 -8.47 -22.93
C TRP A 174 28.23 -8.27 -23.88
N LYS A 175 28.74 -7.04 -23.99
CA LYS A 175 29.97 -6.75 -24.72
C LYS A 175 31.15 -7.58 -24.19
N ALA A 176 31.21 -7.81 -22.88
CA ALA A 176 32.26 -8.61 -22.26
C ALA A 176 32.08 -10.13 -22.42
N ARG A 177 30.86 -10.65 -22.25
CA ARG A 177 30.60 -12.11 -22.22
C ARG A 177 30.23 -12.73 -23.56
N PHE A 178 29.67 -11.96 -24.49
CA PHE A 178 29.14 -12.46 -25.76
C PHE A 178 29.65 -11.67 -26.97
N LEU A 179 30.96 -11.43 -27.04
CA LEU A 179 31.64 -10.69 -28.11
C LEU A 179 31.20 -11.11 -29.53
N GLY A 180 31.06 -12.41 -29.77
CA GLY A 180 30.65 -12.95 -31.07
C GLY A 180 29.20 -12.65 -31.45
N VAL A 181 28.31 -12.42 -30.48
CA VAL A 181 26.89 -12.10 -30.74
C VAL A 181 26.74 -10.60 -30.98
N VAL A 182 27.41 -9.78 -30.15
CA VAL A 182 27.35 -8.31 -30.25
C VAL A 182 28.08 -7.78 -31.50
N SER A 183 29.02 -8.55 -32.08
CA SER A 183 29.68 -8.19 -33.34
C SER A 183 28.85 -8.50 -34.59
N ILE A 184 27.86 -9.38 -34.49
CA ILE A 184 27.02 -9.82 -35.61
C ILE A 184 25.65 -9.12 -35.59
N TYR A 185 25.10 -8.88 -34.39
CA TYR A 185 23.76 -8.34 -34.22
C TYR A 185 23.77 -6.99 -33.49
N PRO A 186 23.00 -5.99 -33.96
CA PRO A 186 22.81 -4.74 -33.23
C PRO A 186 22.26 -4.99 -31.82
N ILE A 187 22.77 -4.23 -30.85
CA ILE A 187 22.37 -4.36 -29.44
C ILE A 187 20.85 -4.25 -29.25
N ASP A 188 20.17 -3.42 -30.04
CA ASP A 188 18.72 -3.27 -29.97
C ASP A 188 17.96 -4.52 -30.44
N ALA A 189 18.49 -5.25 -31.43
CA ALA A 189 17.91 -6.51 -31.88
C ALA A 189 18.04 -7.59 -30.81
N ILE A 190 19.18 -7.61 -30.12
CA ILE A 190 19.48 -8.48 -29.00
C ILE A 190 18.53 -8.17 -27.81
N LYS A 191 18.39 -6.89 -27.43
CA LYS A 191 17.48 -6.41 -26.37
C LYS A 191 16.02 -6.80 -26.67
N LYS A 192 15.58 -6.59 -27.92
CA LYS A 192 14.22 -6.94 -28.37
C LYS A 192 13.95 -8.45 -28.27
N HIS A 193 14.92 -9.27 -28.66
CA HIS A 193 14.79 -10.72 -28.58
C HIS A 193 14.72 -11.20 -27.12
N GLN A 194 15.54 -10.64 -26.23
CA GLN A 194 15.52 -11.01 -24.82
C GLN A 194 14.24 -10.58 -24.10
N LYS A 195 13.74 -9.38 -24.40
CA LYS A 195 12.44 -8.92 -23.90
C LYS A 195 11.33 -9.88 -24.31
N ALA A 196 11.32 -10.32 -25.57
CA ALA A 196 10.37 -11.32 -26.05
C ALA A 196 10.52 -12.69 -25.34
N ILE A 197 11.75 -13.11 -25.00
CA ILE A 197 12.00 -14.35 -24.25
C ILE A 197 11.47 -14.24 -22.81
N ALA A 198 11.75 -13.13 -22.13
CA ALA A 198 11.30 -12.87 -20.76
C ALA A 198 9.77 -12.74 -20.66
N GLU A 199 9.15 -12.04 -21.60
CA GLU A 199 7.69 -11.90 -21.70
C GLU A 199 6.99 -13.23 -22.00
N ASN A 200 7.67 -14.15 -22.69
CA ASN A 200 7.17 -15.51 -22.97
C ASN A 200 7.55 -16.54 -21.89
N GLY A 201 8.14 -16.11 -20.76
CA GLY A 201 8.51 -16.97 -19.64
C GLY A 201 9.58 -18.03 -19.96
N GLN A 202 10.33 -17.85 -21.06
CA GLN A 202 11.38 -18.77 -21.46
C GLN A 202 12.67 -18.43 -20.68
N ILE A 203 13.14 -19.37 -19.85
CA ILE A 203 14.40 -19.20 -19.11
C ILE A 203 15.55 -19.44 -20.09
N LEU A 204 16.44 -18.46 -20.27
CA LEU A 204 17.68 -18.66 -21.02
C LEU A 204 18.52 -19.74 -20.31
N PRO A 205 19.03 -20.76 -21.02
CA PRO A 205 20.03 -21.63 -20.45
C PRO A 205 21.27 -20.79 -20.13
N MET A 206 21.50 -20.55 -18.84
CA MET A 206 22.77 -20.03 -18.36
C MET A 206 23.82 -21.09 -18.69
N CYS A 207 24.58 -20.87 -19.76
CA CYS A 207 25.78 -21.65 -20.03
C CYS A 207 26.73 -21.45 -18.84
N TYR A 208 26.72 -22.40 -17.91
CA TYR A 208 27.88 -22.67 -17.07
C TYR A 208 28.99 -23.15 -18.00
N CYS A 209 29.83 -22.22 -18.47
CA CYS A 209 31.14 -22.59 -18.97
C CYS A 209 32.00 -22.94 -17.76
N GLY A 210 31.96 -24.21 -17.37
CA GLY A 210 33.06 -24.83 -16.64
C GLY A 210 34.14 -25.25 -17.64
N ALA A 211 35.29 -24.60 -17.59
CA ALA A 211 36.64 -25.10 -17.84
C ALA A 211 37.63 -23.94 -17.70
#